data_AF-A0A967X5V6-F1
#
_entry.id   AF-A0A967X5V6-F1
#
_cell.length_a   1.000
_cell.length_b   1.000
_cell.length_c   1.000
_cell.angle_alpha   90.00
_cell.angle_beta   90.00
_cell.angle_gamma   90.00
#
_symmetry.space_group_name_H-M   'P 1'
#
loop_
_entity.id
_entity.type
_entity.pdbx_description
1 polymer ?
#
loop_
_entity_poly.entity_id
_entity_poly.type
_entity_poly.pdbx_seq_one_letter_code
_entity_poly.pdbx_strand_id
1 'polypeptide(L)'
;MSATWTSVRRIVSLVIMVCGLVLLYFGAYRAWHAAALSADEFPEALKWKAFEYLWQSVALLAVAAMAAINIRPGWPHLRSKWTAFCVLVIVFGLLFPRAVYYVEVKKCLDIGGKWNNQAELCKR
;
A
#
# COMPACT_ATOMS: atom_id res chain seq x y z
N MET A 1 10.97 -31.46 7.97
CA MET A 1 10.27 -30.47 7.12
C MET A 1 10.85 -30.56 5.71
N SER A 2 10.05 -30.97 4.74
CA SER A 2 10.50 -31.34 3.38
C SER A 2 11.04 -30.13 2.61
N ALA A 3 12.11 -30.33 1.83
CA ALA A 3 12.73 -29.32 0.97
C ALA A 3 11.77 -28.65 -0.04
N THR A 4 10.62 -29.27 -0.30
CA THR A 4 9.53 -28.69 -1.10
C THR A 4 8.91 -27.47 -0.44
N TRP A 5 8.76 -27.45 0.88
CA TRP A 5 8.05 -26.40 1.60
C TRP A 5 8.87 -25.10 1.68
N THR A 6 10.20 -25.22 1.81
CA THR A 6 11.11 -24.07 1.79
C THR A 6 11.19 -23.43 0.42
N SER A 7 11.15 -24.23 -0.65
CA SER A 7 11.13 -23.75 -2.04
C SER A 7 9.84 -23.02 -2.38
N VAL A 8 8.67 -23.58 -2.04
CA VAL A 8 7.36 -22.91 -2.23
C VAL A 8 7.33 -21.56 -1.51
N ARG A 9 7.79 -21.50 -0.25
CA ARG A 9 7.84 -20.25 0.51
C ARG A 9 8.71 -19.18 -0.16
N ARG A 10 9.85 -19.56 -0.73
CA ARG A 10 10.75 -18.63 -1.44
C ARG A 10 10.10 -18.08 -2.70
N ILE A 11 9.45 -18.94 -3.50
CA ILE A 11 8.75 -18.54 -4.72
C ILE A 11 7.63 -17.56 -4.39
N VAL A 12 6.78 -17.88 -3.40
CA VAL A 12 5.69 -17.00 -2.97
C VAL A 12 6.22 -15.65 -2.48
N SER A 13 7.30 -15.64 -1.70
CA SER A 13 7.93 -14.40 -1.23
C SER A 13 8.46 -13.54 -2.39
N LEU A 14 9.06 -14.17 -3.40
CA LEU A 14 9.54 -13.52 -4.61
C LEU A 14 8.39 -12.90 -5.41
N VAL A 15 7.30 -13.64 -5.61
CA VAL A 15 6.11 -13.13 -6.31
C VAL A 15 5.54 -11.91 -5.57
N ILE A 16 5.36 -12.00 -4.25
CA ILE A 16 4.87 -10.89 -3.42
C ILE A 16 5.79 -9.67 -3.52
N MET A 17 7.10 -9.88 -3.49
CA MET A 17 8.10 -8.81 -3.63
C MET A 17 7.99 -8.12 -4.99
N VAL A 18 7.90 -8.89 -6.08
CA VAL A 18 7.77 -8.36 -7.44
C VAL A 18 6.46 -7.59 -7.57
N CYS A 19 5.33 -8.11 -7.07
CA CYS A 19 4.06 -7.39 -7.04
C CYS A 19 4.18 -6.07 -6.25
N GLY A 20 4.82 -6.08 -5.09
CA GLY A 20 5.09 -4.88 -4.30
C GLY A 20 5.90 -3.84 -5.07
N LEU A 21 6.97 -4.25 -5.74
CA LEU A 21 7.79 -3.34 -6.57
C LEU A 21 7.03 -2.79 -7.78
N VAL A 22 6.18 -3.59 -8.42
CA VAL A 22 5.34 -3.14 -9.53
C VAL A 22 4.33 -2.10 -9.05
N LEU A 23 3.66 -2.32 -7.90
CA LEU A 23 2.76 -1.33 -7.32
C LEU A 23 3.50 -0.06 -6.90
N LEU A 24 4.72 -0.19 -6.36
CA LEU A 24 5.56 0.95 -6.00
C LEU A 24 5.92 1.77 -7.25
N TYR A 25 6.28 1.10 -8.34
CA TYR A 25 6.57 1.76 -9.62
C TYR A 25 5.35 2.50 -10.16
N PHE A 26 4.16 1.87 -10.18
CA PHE A 26 2.93 2.54 -10.63
C PHE A 26 2.53 3.69 -9.71
N GLY A 27 2.65 3.53 -8.40
CA GLY A 27 2.37 4.57 -7.42
C GLY A 27 3.31 5.76 -7.57
N ALA A 28 4.61 5.50 -7.69
CA ALA A 28 5.64 6.53 -7.90
C ALA A 28 5.49 7.21 -9.27
N TYR A 29 5.21 6.47 -10.33
CA TYR A 29 4.95 7.01 -11.66
C TYR A 29 3.74 7.96 -11.64
N ARG A 30 2.63 7.55 -10.99
CA ARG A 30 1.44 8.40 -10.83
C ARG A 30 1.71 9.61 -9.94
N ALA A 31 2.48 9.46 -8.86
CA ALA A 31 2.88 10.55 -7.99
C ALA A 31 3.81 11.55 -8.69
N TRP A 32 4.72 11.07 -9.53
CA TRP A 32 5.59 11.89 -10.36
C TRP A 32 4.79 12.68 -11.39
N HIS A 33 3.90 12.00 -12.12
CA HIS A 33 2.94 12.69 -13.00
C HIS A 33 2.06 13.67 -12.21
N ALA A 34 1.77 13.38 -10.94
CA ALA A 34 1.06 14.29 -10.05
C ALA A 34 1.82 15.53 -9.63
N ALA A 35 3.14 15.43 -9.52
CA ALA A 35 3.99 16.57 -9.24
C ALA A 35 4.26 17.42 -10.49
N ALA A 36 4.18 16.83 -11.69
CA ALA A 36 4.53 17.48 -12.96
C ALA A 36 3.39 18.30 -13.60
N LEU A 37 2.12 18.03 -13.27
CA LEU A 37 0.97 18.81 -13.76
C LEU A 37 0.61 19.94 -12.77
N SER A 38 0.15 21.08 -13.29
CA SER A 38 -0.34 22.20 -12.48
C SER A 38 -1.55 21.79 -11.62
N ALA A 39 -1.68 22.41 -10.44
CA ALA A 39 -2.69 22.05 -9.43
C ALA A 39 -4.14 22.15 -9.95
N ASP A 40 -4.40 22.94 -10.99
CA ASP A 40 -5.73 23.22 -11.54
C ASP A 40 -6.24 22.17 -12.55
N GLU A 41 -5.35 21.35 -13.14
CA GLU A 41 -5.75 20.29 -14.09
C GLU A 41 -5.74 18.88 -13.46
N PHE A 42 -5.49 18.79 -12.16
CA PHE A 42 -5.24 17.52 -11.51
C PHE A 42 -6.52 16.84 -11.02
N PRO A 43 -6.98 15.72 -11.61
CA PRO A 43 -8.13 15.02 -11.05
C PRO A 43 -7.71 14.36 -9.74
N GLU A 44 -8.37 14.69 -8.62
CA GLU A 44 -8.02 14.14 -7.31
C GLU A 44 -8.05 12.61 -7.26
N ALA A 45 -8.85 11.96 -8.11
CA ALA A 45 -8.80 10.52 -8.36
C ALA A 45 -7.38 9.98 -8.69
N LEU A 46 -6.54 10.74 -9.40
CA LEU A 46 -5.16 10.32 -9.69
C LEU A 46 -4.27 10.36 -8.45
N LYS A 47 -4.43 11.38 -7.59
CA LYS A 47 -3.71 11.49 -6.31
C LYS A 47 -4.13 10.37 -5.37
N TRP A 48 -5.42 10.12 -5.28
CA TRP A 48 -6.00 9.05 -4.48
C TRP A 48 -5.48 7.67 -4.88
N LYS A 49 -5.49 7.37 -6.19
CA LYS A 49 -4.93 6.11 -6.70
C LYS A 49 -3.43 6.00 -6.48
N ALA A 50 -2.66 7.08 -6.68
CA ALA A 50 -1.23 7.06 -6.40
C ALA A 50 -0.96 6.74 -4.92
N PHE A 51 -1.69 7.38 -4.02
CA PHE A 51 -1.59 7.18 -2.58
C PHE A 51 -1.96 5.75 -2.17
N GLU A 52 -3.04 5.19 -2.72
CA GLU A 52 -3.45 3.81 -2.47
C GLU A 52 -2.38 2.81 -2.94
N TYR A 53 -1.86 2.96 -4.17
CA TYR A 53 -0.84 2.07 -4.71
C TYR A 53 0.47 2.13 -3.92
N LEU A 54 0.88 3.33 -3.47
CA LEU A 54 2.04 3.49 -2.62
C LEU A 54 1.87 2.74 -1.30
N TRP A 55 0.74 2.90 -0.62
CA TRP A 55 0.49 2.20 0.65
C TRP A 55 0.35 0.68 0.51
N GLN A 56 -0.31 0.21 -0.55
CA GLN A 56 -0.39 -1.22 -0.87
C GLN A 56 1.00 -1.79 -1.19
N SER A 57 1.85 -1.05 -1.91
CA SER A 57 3.21 -1.47 -2.21
C SER A 57 4.06 -1.63 -0.95
N VAL A 58 3.97 -0.69 -0.01
CA VAL A 58 4.66 -0.73 1.28
C VAL A 58 4.21 -1.94 2.10
N ALA A 59 2.90 -2.22 2.12
CA ALA A 59 2.36 -3.41 2.79
C ALA A 59 2.91 -4.71 2.18
N LEU A 60 2.92 -4.85 0.85
CA LEU A 60 3.44 -6.05 0.18
C LEU A 60 4.95 -6.23 0.39
N LEU A 61 5.73 -5.14 0.34
CA LEU A 61 7.16 -5.17 0.62
C LEU A 61 7.44 -5.57 2.07
N ALA A 62 6.60 -5.13 3.03
CA ALA A 62 6.69 -5.57 4.42
C ALA A 62 6.38 -7.07 4.58
N VAL A 63 5.42 -7.62 3.83
CA VAL A 63 5.16 -9.08 3.80
C VAL A 63 6.36 -9.84 3.25
N ALA A 64 6.94 -9.37 2.14
CA ALA A 64 8.13 -9.97 1.56
C ALA A 64 9.33 -9.94 2.52
N ALA A 65 9.52 -8.82 3.23
CA ALA A 65 10.56 -8.66 4.25
C ALA A 65 10.37 -9.65 5.41
N MET A 66 9.14 -9.81 5.94
CA MET A 66 8.86 -10.83 6.97
C MET A 66 9.20 -12.23 6.50
N ALA A 67 8.82 -12.56 5.26
CA ALA A 67 9.07 -13.88 4.72
C ALA A 67 10.58 -14.15 4.57
N ALA A 68 11.36 -13.15 4.15
CA ALA A 68 12.82 -13.22 4.07
C ALA A 68 13.49 -13.37 5.45
N ILE A 69 13.04 -12.62 6.46
CA ILE A 69 13.55 -12.71 7.84
C ILE A 69 13.21 -14.09 8.44
N ASN A 70 12.03 -14.62 8.15
CA ASN A 70 11.62 -15.96 8.59
C ASN A 70 12.34 -17.12 7.87
N ILE A 71 13.13 -16.83 6.84
CA ILE A 71 13.99 -17.79 6.14
C ILE A 71 15.40 -17.83 6.74
N ARG A 72 15.88 -16.77 7.41
CA ARG A 72 17.24 -16.73 7.97
C ARG A 72 17.26 -17.15 9.45
N PRO A 73 17.83 -18.31 9.80
CA PRO A 73 17.80 -18.85 11.17
C PRO A 73 18.67 -18.09 12.19
N GLY A 74 19.50 -17.12 11.77
CA GLY A 74 20.51 -16.51 12.65
C GLY A 74 20.05 -15.31 13.50
N TRP A 75 18.81 -14.81 13.37
CA TRP A 75 18.40 -13.53 13.97
C TRP A 75 17.15 -13.64 14.87
N PRO A 76 17.14 -14.51 15.91
CA PRO A 76 15.96 -14.78 16.72
C PRO A 76 15.46 -13.55 17.50
N HIS A 77 16.36 -12.67 17.96
CA HIS A 77 15.99 -11.57 18.84
C HIS A 77 15.36 -10.37 18.12
N LEU A 78 15.79 -10.10 16.88
CA LEU A 78 15.20 -9.08 16.02
C LEU A 78 13.88 -9.55 15.38
N ARG A 79 13.63 -10.86 15.36
CA ARG A 79 12.49 -11.47 14.68
C ARG A 79 11.14 -11.01 15.23
N SER A 80 10.94 -10.91 16.55
CA SER A 80 9.63 -10.54 17.10
C SER A 80 9.30 -9.06 16.89
N LYS A 81 10.27 -8.16 17.12
CA LYS A 81 10.08 -6.72 16.91
C LYS A 81 9.87 -6.38 15.44
N TRP A 82 10.66 -6.95 14.53
CA TRP A 82 10.47 -6.74 13.10
C TRP A 82 9.16 -7.34 12.61
N THR A 83 8.79 -8.54 13.07
CA THR A 83 7.49 -9.13 12.69
C THR A 83 6.33 -8.25 13.15
N ALA A 84 6.36 -7.77 14.40
CA ALA A 84 5.34 -6.86 14.92
C ALA A 84 5.29 -5.54 14.12
N PHE A 85 6.45 -4.96 13.79
CA PHE A 85 6.53 -3.76 12.96
C PHE A 85 5.97 -3.99 11.55
N CYS A 86 6.34 -5.08 10.88
CA CYS A 86 5.77 -5.44 9.58
C CYS A 86 4.25 -5.64 9.63
N VAL A 87 3.75 -6.33 10.66
CA VAL A 87 2.30 -6.53 10.85
C VAL A 87 1.61 -5.18 11.01
N LEU A 88 2.17 -4.27 11.82
CA LEU A 88 1.65 -2.91 11.93
C LEU A 88 1.65 -2.20 10.58
N VAL A 89 2.76 -2.23 9.84
CA VAL A 89 2.86 -1.60 8.51
C VAL A 89 1.85 -2.17 7.52
N ILE A 90 1.55 -3.47 7.57
CA ILE A 90 0.54 -4.10 6.71
C ILE A 90 -0.86 -3.65 7.10
N VAL A 91 -1.18 -3.67 8.39
CA VAL A 91 -2.48 -3.23 8.90
C VAL A 91 -2.72 -1.76 8.57
N PHE A 92 -1.74 -0.90 8.85
CA PHE A 92 -1.82 0.51 8.50
C PHE A 92 -1.83 0.72 6.99
N GLY A 93 -1.00 0.03 6.21
CA GLY A 93 -0.97 0.21 4.77
C GLY A 93 -2.22 -0.23 4.03
N LEU A 94 -3.00 -1.15 4.61
CA LEU A 94 -4.29 -1.55 4.05
C LEU A 94 -5.44 -0.69 4.58
N LEU A 95 -5.42 -0.31 5.85
CA LEU A 95 -6.53 0.39 6.50
C LEU A 95 -6.46 1.91 6.35
N PHE A 96 -5.27 2.50 6.39
CA PHE A 96 -5.08 3.94 6.35
C PHE A 96 -5.67 4.59 5.08
N PRO A 97 -5.36 4.13 3.85
CA PRO A 97 -5.94 4.73 2.65
C PRO A 97 -7.47 4.67 2.64
N ARG A 98 -8.06 3.56 3.11
CA ARG A 98 -9.51 3.43 3.23
C ARG A 98 -10.09 4.36 4.29
N ALA A 99 -9.44 4.47 5.44
CA ALA A 99 -9.91 5.34 6.52
C ALA A 99 -9.92 6.81 6.09
N VAL A 100 -8.85 7.28 5.42
CA VAL A 100 -8.80 8.65 4.90
C VAL A 100 -9.89 8.86 3.83
N TYR A 101 -10.11 7.89 2.95
CA TYR A 101 -11.20 7.95 1.96
C TYR A 101 -12.57 8.12 2.61
N TYR A 102 -12.90 7.30 3.61
CA TYR A 102 -14.17 7.40 4.34
C TYR A 102 -14.34 8.75 5.04
N VAL A 103 -13.27 9.32 5.57
CA VAL A 103 -13.31 10.65 6.21
C VAL A 103 -13.63 11.74 5.20
N GLU A 104 -13.05 11.70 4.00
CA GLU A 104 -13.35 12.69 2.95
C GLU A 104 -14.78 12.57 2.42
N VAL A 105 -15.25 11.35 2.19
CA VAL A 105 -16.65 11.09 1.80
C VAL A 105 -17.62 11.65 2.85
N LYS A 106 -17.36 11.37 4.14
CA LYS A 106 -18.19 11.90 5.23
C LYS A 106 -18.20 13.42 5.26
N LYS A 107 -17.03 14.06 5.21
CA LYS A 107 -16.92 15.52 5.18
C LYS A 107 -17.72 16.14 4.04
N CYS A 108 -17.71 15.50 2.86
CA CYS A 108 -18.50 15.95 1.70
C CYS A 108 -20.01 15.85 1.96
N LEU A 109 -20.47 14.73 2.53
CA LEU A 109 -21.88 14.52 2.84
C LEU A 109 -22.37 15.45 3.95
N ASP A 110 -21.53 15.74 4.95
CA ASP A 110 -21.85 16.62 6.09
C ASP A 110 -22.08 18.07 5.65
N ILE A 111 -21.42 18.53 4.58
CA ILE A 111 -21.64 19.87 4.00
C ILE A 111 -22.79 19.92 2.97
N GLY A 112 -23.53 18.83 2.82
CA GLY A 112 -24.64 18.70 1.86
C GLY A 112 -24.21 18.46 0.41
N GLY A 113 -22.94 18.11 0.17
CA GLY A 113 -22.43 17.78 -1.15
C GLY A 113 -22.81 16.37 -1.61
N LYS A 114 -22.59 16.09 -2.90
CA LYS A 114 -22.69 14.76 -3.51
C LYS A 114 -21.31 14.24 -3.87
N TRP A 115 -20.92 13.13 -3.27
CA TRP A 115 -19.65 12.48 -3.59
C TRP A 115 -19.68 11.83 -4.99
N ASN A 116 -18.68 12.13 -5.82
CA ASN A 116 -18.52 11.50 -7.14
C ASN A 116 -17.40 10.46 -7.11
N ASN A 117 -17.76 9.18 -7.08
CA ASN A 117 -16.81 8.05 -7.08
C ASN A 117 -15.88 7.98 -8.30
N GLN A 118 -16.24 8.59 -9.44
CA GLN A 118 -15.39 8.55 -10.63
C GLN A 118 -14.26 9.56 -10.58
N ALA A 119 -14.55 10.74 -10.02
CA ALA A 119 -13.60 11.83 -9.91
C ALA A 119 -12.93 11.90 -8.53
N GLU A 120 -13.41 11.09 -7.57
CA GLU A 120 -13.05 11.11 -6.15
C GLU A 120 -13.08 12.53 -5.59
N LEU A 121 -14.19 13.22 -5.89
CA LEU A 121 -14.37 14.64 -5.61
C LEU A 121 -15.77 14.89 -5.07
N CYS A 122 -15.86 15.84 -4.14
CA CYS A 122 -17.12 16.37 -3.65
C CYS A 122 -17.71 17.36 -4.68
N LYS A 123 -18.89 17.06 -5.22
CA LYS A 123 -19.67 18.03 -6.01
C LYS A 123 -20.64 18.76 -5.10
N ARG A 124 -20.65 20.09 -5.19
CA ARG A 124 -21.63 20.92 -4.50
C ARG A 124 -22.84 21.17 -5.38
#